data_AF-A0A943BCB5-F1
#
_entry.id   AF-A0A943BCB5-F1
#
_cell.length_a   1.000
_cell.length_b   1.000
_cell.length_c   1.000
_cell.angle_alpha   90.00
_cell.angle_beta   90.00
_cell.angle_gamma   90.00
#
_symmetry.space_group_name_H-M   'P 1'
#
loop_
_entity.id
_entity.type
_entity.pdbx_description
1 polymer ?
#
loop_
_entity_poly.entity_id
_entity_poly.type
_entity_poly.pdbx_seq_one_letter_code
_entity_poly.pdbx_strand_id
1 'polypeptide(L)'
;IKVDENEVMTLKEVKALRKEMARIKEENEILHQLKIVSKTISIFSKMLQVITIIISAVMIMSMLFIPSVINNTNVDNGSIIVADKNVMEFNLDQMTTNTIVNVFEEHSKLEIILYTEIIMICLTVSVMIISFAMLYLAKLFDSISKGDTPFTLENLKNIKRVAILFISYLIFPDVSGTLFQWITKIDMNIDYEITKIFYVLIIICIYYIFDYGHQIQLDSKGKIYGEVESNE
;
A
#
# COMPACT_ATOMS: atom_id res chain seq x y z
N ILE A 1 42.21 -1.79 -56.90
CA ILE A 1 41.31 -2.87 -56.44
C ILE A 1 39.88 -2.37 -56.66
N LYS A 2 39.16 -2.89 -57.66
CA LYS A 2 37.72 -2.61 -57.82
C LYS A 2 36.99 -3.60 -56.92
N VAL A 3 36.36 -3.10 -55.87
CA VAL A 3 35.47 -3.91 -55.02
C VAL A 3 34.15 -4.05 -55.77
N ASP A 4 33.61 -5.27 -55.86
CA ASP A 4 32.35 -5.57 -56.53
C ASP A 4 31.18 -4.88 -55.79
N GLU A 5 30.31 -4.17 -56.50
CA GLU A 5 29.15 -3.48 -55.92
C GLU A 5 28.21 -4.44 -55.16
N ASN A 6 28.13 -5.70 -55.58
CA ASN A 6 27.39 -6.75 -54.87
C ASN A 6 28.02 -7.09 -53.50
N GLU A 7 29.34 -7.05 -53.40
CA GLU A 7 30.07 -7.28 -52.15
C GLU A 7 29.89 -6.11 -51.17
N VAL A 8 29.78 -4.88 -51.69
CA VAL A 8 29.48 -3.69 -50.89
C VAL A 8 28.01 -3.69 -50.40
N MET A 9 27.07 -4.15 -51.23
CA MET A 9 25.64 -4.26 -50.88
C MET A 9 25.41 -5.28 -49.75
N THR A 10 26.01 -6.46 -49.87
CA THR A 10 25.95 -7.51 -48.84
C THR A 10 26.60 -7.10 -47.52
N LEU A 11 27.72 -6.37 -47.56
CA LEU A 11 28.35 -5.81 -46.34
C LEU A 11 27.46 -4.77 -45.63
N LYS A 12 26.67 -3.97 -46.37
CA LYS A 12 25.72 -3.02 -45.78
C LYS A 12 24.57 -3.74 -45.07
N GLU A 13 24.02 -4.78 -45.71
CA GLU A 13 22.95 -5.60 -45.13
C GLU A 13 23.41 -6.34 -43.87
N VAL A 14 24.60 -6.95 -43.89
CA VAL A 14 25.19 -7.60 -42.70
C VAL A 14 25.40 -6.61 -41.55
N LYS A 15 25.83 -5.37 -41.85
CA LYS A 15 25.95 -4.32 -40.82
C LYS A 15 24.60 -3.90 -40.26
N ALA A 16 23.57 -3.78 -41.10
CA ALA A 16 22.20 -3.47 -40.66
C ALA A 16 21.64 -4.58 -39.76
N LEU A 17 21.77 -5.85 -40.18
CA LEU A 17 21.35 -7.01 -39.40
C LEU A 17 22.07 -7.10 -38.05
N ARG A 18 23.39 -6.84 -38.00
CA ARG A 18 24.14 -6.81 -36.74
C ARG A 18 23.65 -5.72 -35.80
N LYS A 19 23.30 -4.54 -36.34
CA LYS A 19 22.74 -3.43 -35.55
C LYS A 19 21.36 -3.78 -34.99
N GLU A 20 20.51 -4.42 -35.79
CA GLU A 20 19.18 -4.86 -35.37
C GLU A 20 19.24 -5.98 -34.32
N MET A 21 20.11 -6.98 -34.51
CA MET A 21 20.35 -8.01 -33.50
C MET A 21 20.87 -7.43 -32.18
N ALA A 22 21.76 -6.43 -32.22
CA ALA A 22 22.26 -5.77 -31.02
C ALA A 22 21.12 -5.04 -30.28
N ARG A 23 20.25 -4.34 -31.00
CA ARG A 23 19.06 -3.68 -30.43
C ARG A 23 18.10 -4.69 -29.80
N ILE A 24 17.77 -5.78 -30.49
CA ILE A 24 16.89 -6.84 -29.97
C ILE A 24 17.48 -7.47 -28.71
N LYS A 25 18.80 -7.67 -28.68
CA LYS A 25 19.49 -8.19 -27.48
C LYS A 25 19.34 -7.24 -26.30
N GLU A 26 19.53 -5.94 -26.52
CA GLU A 26 19.37 -4.89 -25.50
C GLU A 26 17.92 -4.80 -25.00
N GLU A 27 16.94 -4.78 -25.91
CA GLU A 27 15.51 -4.76 -25.55
C GLU A 27 15.11 -6.01 -24.74
N ASN A 28 15.63 -7.19 -25.11
CA ASN A 28 15.39 -8.43 -24.36
C ASN A 28 16.03 -8.41 -22.97
N GLU A 29 17.21 -7.82 -22.82
CA GLU A 29 17.87 -7.68 -21.52
C GLU A 29 17.06 -6.76 -20.59
N ILE A 30 16.60 -5.62 -21.10
CA ILE A 30 15.72 -4.70 -20.38
C ILE A 30 14.43 -5.41 -19.95
N LEU A 31 13.77 -6.12 -20.87
CA LEU A 31 12.54 -6.85 -20.58
C LEU A 31 12.76 -7.95 -19.53
N HIS A 32 13.88 -8.66 -19.61
CA HIS A 32 14.25 -9.69 -18.64
C HIS A 32 14.46 -9.08 -17.23
N GLN A 33 15.17 -7.95 -17.13
CA GLN A 33 15.35 -7.23 -15.87
C GLN A 33 14.01 -6.76 -15.29
N LEU A 34 13.14 -6.18 -16.12
CA LEU A 34 11.80 -5.76 -15.70
C LEU A 34 10.96 -6.93 -15.15
N LYS A 35 11.03 -8.10 -15.80
CA LYS A 35 10.34 -9.31 -15.32
C LYS A 35 10.84 -9.77 -13.96
N ILE A 36 12.16 -9.75 -13.74
CA ILE A 36 12.76 -10.11 -12.44
C ILE A 36 12.30 -9.14 -11.36
N VAL A 37 12.47 -7.84 -11.59
CA VAL A 37 12.08 -6.80 -10.62
C VAL A 37 10.59 -6.90 -10.29
N SER A 38 9.75 -7.06 -11.31
CA SER A 38 8.29 -7.21 -11.12
C SER A 38 7.94 -8.47 -10.33
N LYS A 39 8.61 -9.59 -10.62
CA LYS A 39 8.41 -10.83 -9.85
C LYS A 39 8.77 -10.65 -8.38
N THR A 40 9.89 -9.98 -8.11
CA THR A 40 10.34 -9.68 -6.74
C THR A 40 9.33 -8.80 -6.00
N ILE A 41 8.87 -7.72 -6.63
CA ILE A 41 7.85 -6.83 -6.04
C ILE A 41 6.57 -7.62 -5.76
N SER A 42 6.10 -8.43 -6.71
CA SER A 42 4.89 -9.24 -6.52
C SER A 42 4.99 -10.18 -5.32
N ILE A 43 6.11 -10.91 -5.19
CA ILE A 43 6.32 -11.81 -4.06
C ILE A 43 6.36 -11.03 -2.74
N PHE A 44 7.09 -9.92 -2.71
CA PHE A 44 7.17 -9.06 -1.53
C PHE A 44 5.80 -8.52 -1.11
N SER A 45 5.00 -8.04 -2.07
CA SER A 45 3.64 -7.57 -1.80
C SER A 45 2.74 -8.70 -1.26
N LYS A 46 2.82 -9.93 -1.80
CA LYS A 46 2.07 -11.08 -1.27
C LYS A 46 2.47 -11.40 0.18
N MET A 47 3.77 -11.39 0.49
CA MET A 47 4.25 -11.62 1.85
C MET A 47 3.74 -10.55 2.82
N LEU A 48 3.86 -9.27 2.45
CA LEU A 48 3.41 -8.15 3.28
C LEU A 48 1.88 -8.15 3.46
N GLN A 49 1.12 -8.55 2.43
CA GLN A 49 -0.31 -8.77 2.54
C GLN A 49 -0.65 -9.82 3.62
N VAL A 50 0.03 -10.98 3.61
CA VAL A 50 -0.22 -12.04 4.59
C VAL A 50 0.13 -11.57 6.00
N ILE A 51 1.27 -10.89 6.16
CA ILE A 51 1.69 -10.33 7.45
C ILE A 51 0.63 -9.36 7.99
N THR A 52 0.15 -8.44 7.14
CA THR A 52 -0.87 -7.46 7.55
C THR A 52 -2.21 -8.13 7.92
N ILE A 53 -2.62 -9.20 7.23
CA ILE A 53 -3.82 -9.98 7.61
C ILE A 53 -3.65 -10.61 8.99
N ILE A 54 -2.48 -11.19 9.27
CA ILE A 54 -2.20 -11.81 10.57
C ILE A 54 -2.23 -10.75 11.68
N ILE A 55 -1.60 -9.59 11.45
CA ILE A 55 -1.64 -8.45 12.39
C ILE A 55 -3.09 -8.04 12.65
N SER A 56 -3.89 -7.81 11.61
CA SER A 56 -5.30 -7.47 11.76
C SER A 56 -6.09 -8.52 12.57
N ALA A 57 -5.82 -9.81 12.35
CA ALA A 57 -6.48 -10.87 13.12
C ALA A 57 -6.09 -10.84 14.61
N VAL A 58 -4.82 -10.61 14.93
CA VAL A 58 -4.35 -10.45 16.32
C VAL A 58 -4.99 -9.24 16.97
N MET A 59 -5.12 -8.12 16.25
CA MET A 59 -5.80 -6.92 16.77
C MET A 59 -7.26 -7.20 17.09
N ILE A 60 -8.00 -7.85 16.19
CA ILE A 60 -9.39 -8.25 16.42
C ILE A 60 -9.51 -9.20 17.62
N MET A 61 -8.59 -10.16 17.76
CA MET A 61 -8.58 -11.03 18.94
C MET A 61 -8.33 -10.26 20.22
N SER A 62 -7.41 -9.29 20.21
CA SER A 62 -7.09 -8.48 21.40
C SER A 62 -8.27 -7.63 21.90
N MET A 63 -9.13 -7.14 20.99
CA MET A 63 -10.38 -6.44 21.35
C MET A 63 -11.29 -7.27 22.26
N LEU A 64 -11.29 -8.60 22.13
CA LEU A 64 -12.10 -9.45 23.01
C LEU A 64 -11.57 -9.50 24.45
N PHE A 65 -10.27 -9.26 24.64
CA PHE A 65 -9.61 -9.33 25.95
C PHE A 65 -9.58 -7.98 26.68
N ILE A 66 -9.56 -6.87 25.94
CA ILE A 66 -9.43 -5.50 26.50
C ILE A 66 -10.51 -5.18 27.55
N PRO A 67 -11.82 -5.46 27.33
CA PRO A 67 -12.84 -5.22 28.33
C PRO A 67 -12.62 -6.01 29.63
N SER A 68 -12.15 -7.25 29.51
CA SER A 68 -11.86 -8.10 30.66
C SER A 68 -10.70 -7.55 31.48
N VAL A 69 -9.63 -7.11 30.81
CA VAL A 69 -8.47 -6.52 31.47
C VAL A 69 -8.87 -5.24 32.22
N ILE A 70 -9.52 -4.28 31.54
CA ILE A 70 -9.89 -3.00 32.14
C ILE A 70 -10.85 -3.18 33.32
N ASN A 71 -11.83 -4.09 33.22
CA ASN A 71 -12.76 -4.34 34.31
C ASN A 71 -12.06 -4.89 35.57
N ASN A 72 -11.01 -5.70 35.39
CA ASN A 72 -10.20 -6.27 36.47
C ASN A 72 -9.01 -5.38 36.89
N THR A 73 -8.88 -4.18 36.31
CA THR A 73 -7.87 -3.19 36.70
C THR A 73 -8.44 -2.22 37.71
N ASN A 74 -7.73 -2.00 38.81
CA ASN A 74 -7.99 -0.94 39.77
C ASN A 74 -6.73 -0.09 39.96
N VAL A 75 -6.90 1.15 40.36
CA VAL A 75 -5.81 2.04 40.78
C VAL A 75 -5.88 2.20 42.29
N ASP A 76 -4.77 1.93 42.97
CA ASP A 76 -4.62 2.13 44.42
C ASP A 76 -3.27 2.80 44.70
N ASN A 77 -3.28 3.92 45.43
CA ASN A 77 -2.09 4.69 45.79
C ASN A 77 -1.12 5.00 44.64
N GLY A 78 -1.64 5.32 43.44
CA GLY A 78 -0.83 5.60 42.25
C GLY A 78 -0.19 4.36 41.61
N SER A 79 -0.62 3.16 42.02
CA SER A 79 -0.23 1.88 41.43
C SER A 79 -1.41 1.24 40.69
N ILE A 80 -1.12 0.50 39.62
CA ILE A 80 -2.11 -0.20 38.80
C ILE A 80 -2.12 -1.67 39.23
N ILE A 81 -3.28 -2.15 39.69
CA ILE A 81 -3.49 -3.54 40.13
C ILE A 81 -4.40 -4.22 39.10
N VAL A 82 -3.89 -5.22 38.39
CA VAL A 82 -4.63 -5.98 37.37
C VAL A 82 -4.82 -7.42 37.84
N ALA A 83 -6.08 -7.81 38.08
CA ALA A 83 -6.48 -9.09 38.68
C ALA A 83 -5.84 -9.33 40.08
N ASP A 84 -6.63 -9.90 40.99
CA ASP A 84 -6.40 -9.89 42.45
C ASP A 84 -5.19 -10.72 42.97
N LYS A 85 -4.18 -10.99 42.13
CA LYS A 85 -2.80 -11.41 42.47
C LYS A 85 -1.97 -11.64 41.21
N ASN A 86 -0.80 -10.98 41.15
CA ASN A 86 0.38 -11.36 40.36
C ASN A 86 0.17 -11.69 38.88
N VAL A 87 -0.44 -10.80 38.10
CA VAL A 87 -0.40 -10.90 36.63
C VAL A 87 0.48 -9.76 36.09
N MET A 88 1.76 -10.07 35.86
CA MET A 88 2.77 -9.22 35.20
C MET A 88 2.92 -7.79 35.78
N GLU A 89 3.97 -7.60 36.57
CA GLU A 89 4.47 -6.26 36.87
C GLU A 89 5.12 -5.68 35.60
N PHE A 90 4.39 -4.83 34.88
CA PHE A 90 4.96 -4.09 33.77
C PHE A 90 5.87 -3.00 34.36
N ASN A 91 7.18 -3.11 34.14
CA ASN A 91 8.14 -2.04 34.42
C ASN A 91 7.92 -0.91 33.40
N LEU A 92 6.85 -0.14 33.60
CA LEU A 92 6.61 1.10 32.87
C LEU A 92 7.42 2.21 33.52
N ASP A 93 7.91 3.14 32.70
CA ASP A 93 8.52 4.34 33.23
C ASP A 93 7.46 5.17 34.00
N GLN A 94 7.93 6.02 34.90
CA GLN A 94 7.06 6.79 35.79
C GLN A 94 6.09 7.71 35.04
N MET A 95 6.47 8.25 33.87
CA MET A 95 5.61 9.12 33.08
C MET A 95 4.44 8.35 32.48
N THR A 96 4.71 7.16 31.94
CA THR A 96 3.67 6.28 31.39
C THR A 96 2.72 5.80 32.50
N THR A 97 3.27 5.39 33.66
CA THR A 97 2.44 4.99 34.82
C THR A 97 1.52 6.11 35.29
N ASN A 98 2.04 7.33 35.44
CA ASN A 98 1.24 8.49 35.83
C ASN A 98 0.13 8.79 34.83
N THR A 99 0.41 8.66 33.53
CA THR A 99 -0.59 8.89 32.48
C THR A 99 -1.73 7.87 32.57
N ILE A 100 -1.41 6.59 32.75
CA ILE A 100 -2.43 5.54 32.86
C ILE A 100 -3.25 5.71 34.16
N VAL A 101 -2.58 6.02 35.28
CA VAL A 101 -3.24 6.32 36.56
C VAL A 101 -4.25 7.46 36.38
N ASN A 102 -3.82 8.58 35.79
CA ASN A 102 -4.71 9.73 35.55
C ASN A 102 -5.93 9.33 34.70
N VAL A 103 -5.75 8.55 33.63
CA VAL A 103 -6.86 8.07 32.78
C VAL A 103 -7.86 7.23 33.57
N PHE A 104 -7.39 6.33 34.45
CA PHE A 104 -8.25 5.50 35.29
C PHE A 104 -8.95 6.26 36.42
N GLU A 105 -8.37 7.37 36.88
CA GLU A 105 -8.98 8.25 37.89
C GLU A 105 -9.96 9.26 37.28
N GLU A 106 -9.70 9.74 36.06
CA GLU A 106 -10.51 10.77 35.37
C GLU A 106 -11.70 10.18 34.60
N HIS A 107 -11.64 8.90 34.21
CA HIS A 107 -12.64 8.26 33.36
C HIS A 107 -13.22 6.99 33.98
N SER A 108 -14.49 6.73 33.67
CA SER A 108 -15.10 5.45 34.02
C SER A 108 -14.48 4.32 33.20
N LYS A 109 -14.45 3.10 33.77
CA LYS A 109 -13.98 1.89 33.07
C LYS A 109 -14.68 1.68 31.72
N LEU A 110 -15.97 2.00 31.63
CA LEU A 110 -16.74 1.91 30.39
C LEU A 110 -16.20 2.86 29.32
N GLU A 111 -15.91 4.13 29.68
CA GLU A 111 -15.34 5.11 28.76
C GLU A 111 -13.97 4.66 28.27
N ILE A 112 -13.10 4.18 29.17
CA ILE A 112 -11.77 3.66 28.81
C ILE A 112 -11.89 2.50 27.83
N ILE A 113 -12.81 1.56 28.06
CA ILE A 113 -13.08 0.44 27.13
C ILE A 113 -13.50 1.00 25.77
N LEU A 114 -14.51 1.88 25.72
CA LEU A 114 -15.02 2.43 24.46
C LEU A 114 -13.94 3.16 23.68
N TYR A 115 -13.14 4.00 24.35
CA TYR A 115 -12.06 4.75 23.72
C TYR A 115 -11.00 3.81 23.14
N THR A 116 -10.59 2.80 23.92
CA THR A 116 -9.60 1.81 23.49
C THR A 116 -10.10 1.00 22.29
N GLU A 117 -11.37 0.55 22.33
CA GLU A 117 -11.98 -0.21 21.24
C GLU A 117 -12.08 0.62 19.95
N ILE A 118 -12.49 1.89 20.03
CA ILE A 118 -12.56 2.79 18.86
C ILE A 118 -11.17 2.96 18.23
N ILE A 119 -10.13 3.23 19.04
CA ILE A 119 -8.76 3.34 18.54
C ILE A 119 -8.31 2.05 17.87
N MET A 120 -8.57 0.89 18.51
CA MET A 120 -8.21 -0.41 17.95
C MET A 120 -8.91 -0.71 16.63
N ILE A 121 -10.18 -0.30 16.49
CA ILE A 121 -10.93 -0.42 15.23
C ILE A 121 -10.29 0.44 14.15
N CYS A 122 -9.98 1.71 14.45
CA CYS A 122 -9.32 2.61 13.50
C CYS A 122 -7.95 2.08 13.06
N LEU A 123 -7.14 1.57 13.98
CA LEU A 123 -5.85 0.95 13.66
C LEU A 123 -6.03 -0.31 12.81
N THR A 124 -7.01 -1.16 13.14
CA THR A 124 -7.31 -2.37 12.36
C THR A 124 -7.72 -2.03 10.92
N VAL A 125 -8.59 -1.03 10.74
CA VAL A 125 -8.98 -0.53 9.42
C VAL A 125 -7.77 0.01 8.64
N SER A 126 -6.89 0.77 9.29
CA SER A 126 -5.65 1.27 8.68
C SER A 126 -4.78 0.13 8.14
N VAL A 127 -4.55 -0.93 8.94
CA VAL A 127 -3.78 -2.10 8.53
C VAL A 127 -4.48 -2.87 7.40
N MET A 128 -5.81 -2.98 7.43
CA MET A 128 -6.58 -3.60 6.35
C MET A 128 -6.46 -2.83 5.03
N ILE A 129 -6.46 -1.49 5.05
CA ILE A 129 -6.24 -0.67 3.84
C ILE A 129 -4.89 -1.03 3.20
N ILE A 130 -3.81 -1.14 4.00
CA ILE A 130 -2.49 -1.58 3.53
C ILE A 130 -2.57 -2.99 2.93
N SER A 131 -3.25 -3.92 3.60
CA SER A 131 -3.41 -5.30 3.11
C SER A 131 -4.05 -5.35 1.72
N PHE A 132 -5.15 -4.62 1.53
CA PHE A 132 -5.78 -4.51 0.21
C PHE A 132 -4.88 -3.82 -0.82
N ALA A 133 -4.12 -2.81 -0.42
CA ALA A 133 -3.18 -2.16 -1.33
C ALA A 133 -2.10 -3.14 -1.81
N MET A 134 -1.55 -3.95 -0.90
CA MET A 134 -0.59 -4.99 -1.22
C MET A 134 -1.17 -6.11 -2.09
N LEU A 135 -2.44 -6.47 -1.92
CA LEU A 135 -3.14 -7.41 -2.81
C LEU A 135 -3.14 -6.92 -4.26
N TYR A 136 -3.53 -5.67 -4.49
CA TYR A 136 -3.61 -5.13 -5.86
C TYR A 136 -2.23 -4.83 -6.45
N LEU A 137 -1.26 -4.44 -5.61
CA LEU A 137 0.13 -4.30 -6.01
C LEU A 137 0.73 -5.65 -6.44
N ALA A 138 0.47 -6.70 -5.67
CA ALA A 138 0.87 -8.06 -6.01
C ALA A 138 0.28 -8.51 -7.35
N LYS A 139 -1.01 -8.28 -7.59
CA LYS A 139 -1.69 -8.63 -8.86
C LYS A 139 -1.09 -7.89 -10.05
N LEU A 140 -0.86 -6.58 -9.93
CA LEU A 140 -0.25 -5.76 -10.96
C LEU A 140 1.14 -6.30 -11.35
N PHE A 141 2.02 -6.49 -10.37
CA PHE A 141 3.39 -6.91 -10.64
C PHE A 141 3.51 -8.40 -10.98
N ASP A 142 2.57 -9.25 -10.56
CA ASP A 142 2.47 -10.64 -11.02
C ASP A 142 2.17 -10.69 -12.53
N SER A 143 1.22 -9.87 -12.99
CA SER A 143 0.88 -9.72 -14.41
C SER A 143 2.07 -9.18 -15.22
N ILE A 144 2.72 -8.12 -14.76
CA ILE A 144 3.91 -7.57 -15.44
C ILE A 144 5.06 -8.59 -15.51
N SER A 145 5.26 -9.37 -14.45
CA SER A 145 6.30 -10.42 -14.44
C SER A 145 6.05 -11.53 -15.48
N LYS A 146 4.78 -11.74 -15.86
CA LYS A 146 4.36 -12.69 -16.89
C LYS A 146 4.44 -12.12 -18.31
N GLY A 147 4.73 -10.83 -18.45
CA GLY A 147 4.94 -10.15 -19.73
C GLY A 147 3.83 -9.19 -20.14
N ASP A 148 2.81 -8.99 -19.31
CA ASP A 148 1.79 -7.97 -19.58
C ASP A 148 2.35 -6.56 -19.38
N THR A 149 1.76 -5.58 -20.06
CA THR A 149 2.10 -4.17 -19.87
C THR A 149 1.30 -3.59 -18.69
N PRO A 150 1.79 -2.52 -18.02
CA PRO A 150 0.98 -1.82 -17.02
C PRO A 150 -0.26 -1.12 -17.63
N PHE A 151 -0.29 -0.98 -18.95
CA PHE A 151 -1.32 -0.32 -19.73
C PHE A 151 -2.42 -1.27 -20.22
N THR A 152 -2.56 -2.46 -19.64
CA THR A 152 -3.77 -3.28 -19.87
C THR A 152 -4.91 -2.75 -19.00
N LEU A 153 -6.17 -2.95 -19.43
CA LEU A 153 -7.33 -2.49 -18.66
C LEU A 153 -7.35 -3.06 -17.24
N GLU A 154 -6.96 -4.33 -17.07
CA GLU A 154 -6.92 -4.97 -15.75
C GLU A 154 -5.79 -4.40 -14.88
N ASN A 155 -4.60 -4.17 -15.44
CA ASN A 155 -3.50 -3.56 -14.70
C ASN A 155 -3.79 -2.10 -14.33
N LEU A 156 -4.45 -1.34 -15.22
CA LEU A 156 -4.90 0.00 -14.92
C LEU A 156 -5.92 0.04 -13.77
N LYS A 157 -6.86 -0.92 -13.71
CA LYS A 157 -7.76 -1.07 -12.55
C LYS A 157 -6.99 -1.36 -11.26
N ASN A 158 -5.97 -2.21 -11.32
CA ASN A 158 -5.13 -2.49 -10.14
C ASN A 158 -4.35 -1.25 -9.70
N ILE A 159 -3.75 -0.49 -10.63
CA ILE A 159 -3.07 0.78 -10.35
C ILE A 159 -4.02 1.78 -9.69
N LYS A 160 -5.24 1.94 -10.24
CA LYS A 160 -6.27 2.82 -9.66
C LYS A 160 -6.63 2.43 -8.23
N ARG A 161 -6.82 1.13 -7.98
CA ARG A 161 -7.15 0.61 -6.64
C ARG A 161 -6.00 0.84 -5.65
N VAL A 162 -4.75 0.58 -6.05
CA VAL A 162 -3.57 0.89 -5.24
C VAL A 162 -3.53 2.37 -4.91
N ALA A 163 -3.73 3.25 -5.90
CA ALA A 163 -3.74 4.70 -5.71
C ALA A 163 -4.79 5.15 -4.69
N ILE A 164 -6.04 4.71 -4.84
CA ILE A 164 -7.13 5.06 -3.91
C ILE A 164 -6.82 4.57 -2.49
N LEU A 165 -6.31 3.33 -2.34
CA LEU A 165 -6.00 2.77 -1.04
C LEU A 165 -4.81 3.46 -0.38
N PHE A 166 -3.77 3.83 -1.13
CA PHE A 166 -2.64 4.60 -0.60
C PHE A 166 -3.07 6.01 -0.18
N ILE A 167 -3.89 6.70 -0.97
CA ILE A 167 -4.46 7.99 -0.58
C ILE A 167 -5.30 7.84 0.69
N SER A 168 -6.13 6.79 0.76
CA SER A 168 -6.92 6.49 1.95
C SER A 168 -6.04 6.26 3.16
N TYR A 169 -4.96 5.48 3.02
CA TYR A 169 -3.99 5.23 4.09
C TYR A 169 -3.30 6.50 4.61
N LEU A 170 -2.99 7.45 3.73
CA LEU A 170 -2.35 8.71 4.14
C LEU A 170 -3.29 9.64 4.92
N ILE A 171 -4.58 9.66 4.56
CA ILE A 171 -5.56 10.60 5.11
C ILE A 171 -6.33 10.01 6.30
N PHE A 172 -6.56 8.70 6.30
CA PHE A 172 -7.41 8.04 7.27
C PHE A 172 -6.95 8.21 8.73
N PRO A 173 -5.65 8.12 9.08
CA PRO A 173 -5.20 8.35 10.45
C PRO A 173 -5.59 9.74 10.97
N ASP A 174 -5.38 10.79 10.18
CA ASP A 174 -5.68 12.18 10.59
C ASP A 174 -7.18 12.39 10.76
N VAL A 175 -7.98 11.88 9.81
CA VAL A 175 -9.45 11.94 9.89
C VAL A 175 -9.98 11.16 11.08
N SER A 176 -9.50 9.92 11.28
CA SER A 176 -9.94 9.07 12.39
C SER A 176 -9.52 9.61 13.75
N GLY A 177 -8.30 10.16 13.86
CA GLY A 177 -7.83 10.84 15.07
C GLY A 177 -8.67 12.07 15.39
N THR A 178 -9.04 12.86 14.37
CA THR A 178 -9.85 14.07 14.56
C THR A 178 -11.26 13.72 15.03
N LEU A 179 -11.85 12.69 14.43
CA LEU A 179 -13.13 12.14 14.87
C LEU A 179 -13.04 11.62 16.30
N PHE A 180 -11.95 10.91 16.64
CA PHE A 180 -11.73 10.42 17.99
C PHE A 180 -11.64 11.56 19.00
N GLN A 181 -10.79 12.56 18.76
CA GLN A 181 -10.67 13.75 19.62
C GLN A 181 -12.00 14.49 19.78
N TRP A 182 -12.81 14.56 18.72
CA TRP A 182 -14.14 15.17 18.80
C TRP A 182 -15.12 14.38 19.68
N ILE A 183 -15.07 13.05 19.62
CA ILE A 183 -15.93 12.16 20.41
C ILE A 183 -15.50 12.14 21.88
N THR A 184 -14.21 11.99 22.15
CA THR A 184 -13.68 11.77 23.50
C THR A 184 -13.31 13.04 24.23
N LYS A 185 -13.13 14.15 23.51
CA LYS A 185 -12.56 15.43 23.99
C LYS A 185 -11.14 15.30 24.54
N ILE A 186 -10.47 14.16 24.32
CA ILE A 186 -9.07 13.95 24.63
C ILE A 186 -8.25 14.62 23.53
N ASP A 187 -7.31 15.48 23.91
CA ASP A 187 -6.39 16.08 22.96
C ASP A 187 -5.43 15.03 22.43
N MET A 188 -5.59 14.67 21.15
CA MET A 188 -4.77 13.65 20.49
C MET A 188 -3.47 14.23 19.92
N ASN A 189 -3.27 15.56 20.02
CA ASN A 189 -2.11 16.26 19.46
C ASN A 189 -1.85 15.87 17.99
N ILE A 190 -2.90 15.94 17.17
CA ILE A 190 -2.87 15.48 15.78
C ILE A 190 -2.00 16.44 14.96
N ASP A 191 -0.92 15.91 14.40
CA ASP A 191 -0.03 16.67 13.51
C ASP A 191 -0.41 16.48 12.04
N TYR A 192 -0.84 17.57 11.40
CA TYR A 192 -1.24 17.57 10.00
C TYR A 192 -0.05 17.86 9.09
N GLU A 193 0.57 16.80 8.60
CA GLU A 193 1.73 16.90 7.72
C GLU A 193 1.34 17.35 6.30
N ILE A 194 1.76 18.56 5.89
CA ILE A 194 1.56 19.09 4.53
C ILE A 194 2.20 18.18 3.46
N THR A 195 3.27 17.46 3.80
CA THR A 195 3.95 16.49 2.92
C THR A 195 3.00 15.40 2.42
N LYS A 196 1.96 15.03 3.19
CA LYS A 196 0.93 14.06 2.76
C LYS A 196 0.16 14.53 1.54
N ILE A 197 -0.14 15.83 1.43
CA ILE A 197 -0.80 16.41 0.25
C ILE A 197 0.07 16.22 -1.00
N PHE A 198 1.38 16.44 -0.87
CA PHE A 198 2.32 16.24 -1.98
C PHE A 198 2.36 14.77 -2.42
N TYR A 199 2.36 13.81 -1.49
CA TYR A 199 2.28 12.38 -1.83
C TYR A 199 0.97 12.01 -2.53
N VAL A 200 -0.16 12.54 -2.07
CA VAL A 200 -1.47 12.34 -2.74
C VAL A 200 -1.43 12.84 -4.18
N LEU A 201 -0.88 14.04 -4.41
CA LEU A 201 -0.75 14.59 -5.77
C LEU A 201 0.16 13.73 -6.66
N ILE A 202 1.30 13.25 -6.14
CA ILE A 202 2.18 12.34 -6.88
C ILE A 202 1.44 11.06 -7.27
N ILE A 203 0.70 10.45 -6.34
CA ILE A 203 -0.06 9.22 -6.59
C ILE A 203 -1.10 9.43 -7.69
N ILE A 204 -1.82 10.56 -7.63
CA ILE A 204 -2.80 10.94 -8.67
C ILE A 204 -2.11 11.12 -10.02
N CYS A 205 -1.00 11.85 -10.07
CA CYS A 205 -0.22 12.06 -11.30
C CYS A 205 0.24 10.73 -11.91
N ILE A 206 0.79 9.81 -11.10
CA ILE A 206 1.21 8.49 -11.57
C ILE A 206 0.05 7.72 -12.17
N TYR A 207 -1.11 7.69 -11.49
CA TYR A 207 -2.31 7.03 -12.03
C TYR A 207 -2.72 7.62 -13.39
N TYR A 208 -2.78 8.94 -13.52
CA TYR A 208 -3.14 9.61 -14.77
C TYR A 208 -2.13 9.36 -15.90
N ILE A 209 -0.83 9.24 -15.59
CA ILE A 209 0.18 8.87 -16.59
C ILE A 209 -0.10 7.47 -17.15
N PHE A 210 -0.45 6.51 -16.30
CA PHE A 210 -0.80 5.16 -16.75
C PHE A 210 -2.13 5.12 -17.51
N ASP A 211 -3.12 5.88 -17.08
CA ASP A 211 -4.41 6.00 -17.77
C ASP A 211 -4.24 6.59 -19.17
N TYR A 212 -3.49 7.69 -19.28
CA TYR A 212 -3.16 8.31 -20.56
C TYR A 212 -2.36 7.37 -21.49
N GLY A 213 -1.37 6.66 -20.95
CA GLY A 213 -0.60 5.67 -21.71
C GLY A 213 -1.47 4.51 -22.24
N HIS A 214 -2.47 4.08 -21.48
CA HIS A 214 -3.46 3.10 -21.95
C HIS A 214 -4.27 3.63 -23.13
N GLN A 215 -4.73 4.87 -23.07
CA GLN A 215 -5.48 5.51 -24.16
C GLN A 215 -4.63 5.62 -25.44
N ILE A 216 -3.37 6.01 -25.35
CA ILE A 216 -2.45 6.04 -26.51
C ILE A 216 -2.29 4.65 -27.13
N GLN A 217 -2.18 3.60 -26.29
CA GLN A 217 -2.04 2.24 -26.78
C GLN A 217 -3.29 1.76 -27.54
N LEU A 218 -4.48 2.22 -27.13
CA LEU A 218 -5.73 1.94 -27.85
C LEU A 218 -5.79 2.70 -29.18
N ASP A 219 -5.51 4.00 -29.18
CA ASP A 219 -5.50 4.84 -30.41
C ASP A 219 -4.50 4.31 -31.44
N SER A 220 -3.30 3.90 -30.99
CA SER A 220 -2.28 3.32 -31.87
C SER A 220 -2.72 1.99 -32.48
N LYS A 221 -3.49 1.17 -31.74
CA LYS A 221 -4.06 -0.07 -32.30
C LYS A 221 -5.21 0.22 -33.28
N GLY A 222 -6.07 1.20 -32.98
CA GLY A 222 -7.14 1.65 -33.88
C GLY A 222 -6.60 2.16 -35.22
N LYS A 223 -5.50 2.92 -35.20
CA LYS A 223 -4.84 3.42 -36.42
C LYS A 223 -4.17 2.34 -37.28
N ILE A 224 -3.64 1.27 -36.66
CA ILE A 224 -2.94 0.19 -37.39
C ILE A 224 -3.91 -0.80 -38.03
N TYR A 225 -5.04 -1.10 -37.37
CA TYR A 225 -6.03 -2.06 -37.87
C TYR A 225 -7.19 -1.42 -38.64
N GLY A 226 -7.20 -0.08 -38.72
CA GLY A 226 -8.34 0.70 -39.21
C GLY A 226 -9.51 0.61 -38.23
N GLU A 227 -10.22 1.72 -38.02
CA GLU A 227 -11.60 1.60 -37.57
C GLU A 227 -12.31 0.77 -38.64
N VAL A 228 -12.62 -0.49 -38.33
CA VAL A 228 -13.60 -1.23 -39.11
C VAL A 228 -14.91 -0.49 -38.84
N GLU A 229 -15.21 0.48 -39.69
CA GLU A 229 -16.55 1.04 -39.82
C GLU A 229 -17.50 -0.15 -39.96
N SER A 230 -18.13 -0.51 -38.85
CA SER A 230 -19.30 -1.39 -38.87
C SER A 230 -20.43 -0.53 -39.40
N ASN A 231 -20.48 -0.45 -40.73
CA ASN A 231 -21.69 -0.05 -41.43
C ASN A 231 -22.70 -1.19 -41.28
N GLU A 232 -23.44 -1.18 -40.17
CA GLU A 232 -24.78 -1.77 -40.04
C GLU A 232 -25.74 -0.78 -39.38
#